data_AF-E3H5P5-F1
#
_entry.id   AF-E3H5P5-F1
#
_cell.length_a   1.000
_cell.length_b   1.000
_cell.length_c   1.000
_cell.angle_alpha   90.00
_cell.angle_beta   90.00
_cell.angle_gamma   90.00
#
_symmetry.space_group_name_H-M   'P 1'
#
loop_
_entity.id
_entity.type
_entity.pdbx_description
1 polymer ?
#
loop_
_entity_poly.entity_id
_entity_poly.type
_entity_poly.pdbx_seq_one_letter_code
_entity_poly.pdbx_strand_id
1 'polypeptide(L)' 'MFIGINSSSGCPVRTSYLASYQVAIKRNAMKVKPSVKPICDKCKVIRRHGVVMVICENPRHKQRQG' A
#
# COMPACT_ATOMS: atom_id res chain seq x y z
N MET A 1 49.32 -4.16 -22.68
CA MET A 1 48.51 -2.95 -22.45
C MET A 1 47.25 -3.34 -21.69
N PHE A 2 47.36 -3.37 -20.36
CA PHE A 2 46.25 -3.58 -19.45
C PHE A 2 45.61 -2.21 -19.22
N ILE A 3 44.38 -2.01 -19.70
CA ILE A 3 43.64 -0.79 -19.37
C ILE A 3 42.91 -1.07 -18.05
N GLY A 4 43.46 -0.50 -16.98
CA GLY A 4 42.93 -0.63 -15.63
C GLY A 4 41.58 0.08 -15.49
N ILE A 5 40.59 -0.68 -15.02
CA ILE A 5 39.32 -0.15 -14.54
C ILE A 5 39.50 0.03 -13.03
N ASN A 6 39.86 1.24 -12.59
CA ASN A 6 39.95 1.56 -11.17
C ASN A 6 38.77 2.47 -10.77
N SER A 7 37.83 1.85 -10.04
CA SER A 7 37.32 2.32 -8.75
C SER A 7 36.41 3.56 -8.67
N SER A 8 35.23 3.28 -8.12
CA SER A 8 34.56 4.00 -7.03
C SER A 8 34.04 5.43 -7.27
N SER A 9 32.73 5.52 -7.46
CA SER A 9 31.88 6.48 -6.72
C SER A 9 30.42 6.05 -6.82
N GLY A 10 30.07 5.01 -6.06
CA GLY A 10 28.66 4.73 -5.76
C GLY A 10 28.06 5.94 -5.05
N CYS A 11 27.00 6.51 -5.61
CA CYS A 11 26.30 7.65 -5.02
C CYS A 11 25.73 7.26 -3.65
N PRO A 12 26.15 7.88 -2.54
CA PRO A 12 25.53 7.68 -1.24
C PRO A 12 24.31 8.61 -1.15
N VAL A 13 23.24 8.29 -1.88
CA VAL A 13 21.96 8.99 -1.68
C VAL A 13 21.23 8.36 -0.50
N ARG A 14 21.56 8.86 0.70
CA ARG A 14 20.63 9.08 1.82
C ARG A 14 19.54 8.02 2.02
N THR A 15 19.93 6.82 2.47
CA THR A 15 18.99 5.79 2.96
C THR A 15 18.38 6.11 4.32
N SER A 16 18.50 7.33 4.85
CA SER A 16 17.88 7.73 6.13
C SER A 16 16.53 8.46 6.00
N TYR A 17 16.13 8.92 4.81
CA TYR A 17 14.86 9.65 4.65
C TYR A 17 13.65 8.75 4.33
N LEU A 18 13.85 7.45 4.08
CA LEU A 18 12.77 6.50 3.80
C LEU A 18 12.29 5.74 5.06
N ALA A 19 13.01 5.82 6.18
CA ALA A 19 12.62 5.16 7.44
C ALA A 19 11.57 5.95 8.24
N SER A 20 11.41 7.25 8.00
CA SER A 20 10.39 8.10 8.65
C SER A 20 9.12 8.30 7.81
N TYR A 21 9.16 8.01 6.50
CA TYR A 21 8.04 8.24 5.58
C TYR A 21 7.03 7.07 5.48
N GLN A 22 7.03 6.16 6.46
CA GLN A 22 6.11 5.00 6.50
C GLN A 22 5.31 4.89 7.81
N VAL A 23 5.33 5.90 8.70
CA VAL A 23 4.59 5.85 9.99
C VAL A 23 3.35 6.76 10.01
N ALA A 24 2.82 7.20 8.85
CA ALA A 24 1.66 8.12 8.81
C ALA A 24 0.65 7.95 7.67
N ILE A 25 0.68 6.86 6.89
CA ILE A 25 -0.30 6.57 5.82
C ILE A 25 -1.10 5.34 6.31
N LYS A 26 -2.42 5.36 6.58
CA LYS A 26 -3.51 6.18 6.07
C LYS A 26 -4.71 5.91 7.01
N ARG A 27 -5.12 6.86 7.85
CA ARG A 27 -6.17 6.61 8.87
C ARG A 27 -7.60 6.45 8.31
N ASN A 28 -7.85 6.65 7.00
CA ASN A 28 -9.21 6.63 6.45
C ASN A 28 -9.39 6.18 4.98
N ALA A 29 -8.37 5.63 4.32
CA ALA A 29 -8.45 5.36 2.89
C ALA A 29 -8.89 3.94 2.53
N MET A 30 -9.73 3.85 1.50
CA MET A 30 -10.16 2.61 0.86
C MET A 30 -8.96 1.77 0.41
N LYS A 31 -8.97 0.48 0.79
CA LYS A 31 -7.93 -0.50 0.41
C LYS A 31 -8.38 -1.30 -0.79
N VAL A 32 -7.60 -1.29 -1.86
CA VAL A 32 -7.83 -2.14 -3.02
C VAL A 32 -7.18 -3.49 -2.78
N LYS A 33 -7.94 -4.58 -2.93
CA LYS A 33 -7.46 -5.96 -2.80
C LYS A 33 -8.09 -6.86 -3.85
N PRO A 34 -7.37 -7.88 -4.35
CA PRO A 34 -7.92 -8.82 -5.34
C PRO A 34 -9.03 -9.71 -4.77
N SER A 35 -8.92 -10.08 -3.50
CA SER A 35 -9.94 -10.84 -2.76
C SER A 35 -10.50 -9.98 -1.64
N VAL A 36 -11.82 -9.86 -1.60
CA VAL A 36 -12.54 -9.04 -0.63
C VAL A 36 -13.36 -9.96 0.28
N LYS A 37 -12.98 -10.01 1.56
CA LYS A 37 -13.70 -10.74 2.61
C LYS A 37 -14.12 -9.79 3.74
N PRO A 38 -15.31 -9.98 4.34
CA PRO A 38 -15.69 -9.25 5.54
C PRO A 38 -14.77 -9.66 6.71
N ILE A 39 -14.43 -8.69 7.56
CA ILE A 39 -13.53 -8.88 8.73
C ILE A 39 -14.34 -8.83 10.04
N CYS A 40 -15.54 -8.25 9.99
CA CYS A 40 -16.37 -7.94 11.14
C CYS A 40 -17.84 -8.23 10.84
N ASP A 41 -18.68 -8.41 11.86
CA ASP A 41 -20.10 -8.75 11.67
C ASP A 41 -20.91 -7.61 11.03
N LYS A 42 -20.43 -6.37 11.20
CA LYS A 42 -21.01 -5.16 10.60
C LYS A 42 -20.55 -4.93 9.15
N CYS A 43 -19.57 -5.68 8.68
CA CYS A 43 -18.93 -5.47 7.38
C CYS A 43 -19.84 -6.07 6.29
N LYS A 44 -20.41 -5.23 5.44
CA LYS A 44 -21.32 -5.67 4.37
C LYS A 44 -20.61 -5.65 3.03
N VAL A 45 -20.71 -6.77 2.31
CA VAL A 45 -20.28 -6.88 0.92
C VAL A 45 -21.40 -6.32 0.05
N ILE A 46 -21.10 -5.25 -0.68
CA ILE A 46 -22.04 -4.61 -1.60
C ILE A 46 -21.48 -4.63 -3.03
N ARG A 47 -22.38 -4.72 -4.00
CA ARG A 47 -22.05 -4.56 -5.42
C ARG A 47 -22.63 -3.24 -5.90
N ARG A 48 -21.79 -2.29 -6.30
CA ARG A 48 -22.19 -0.99 -6.86
C ARG A 48 -21.31 -0.67 -8.05
N HIS A 49 -21.89 -0.10 -9.12
CA HIS A 49 -21.17 0.23 -10.36
C HIS A 49 -20.38 -0.96 -10.96
N GLY A 50 -20.92 -2.18 -10.85
CA GLY A 50 -20.26 -3.40 -11.31
C GLY A 50 -19.08 -3.89 -10.47
N VAL A 51 -18.73 -3.20 -9.37
CA VAL A 51 -17.58 -3.54 -8.51
C VAL A 51 -18.06 -4.03 -7.14
N VAL A 52 -17.36 -5.05 -6.62
CA VAL A 52 -17.58 -5.56 -5.26
C VAL A 52 -16.75 -4.76 -4.25
N MET A 53 -17.39 -4.25 -3.20
CA MET A 53 -16.72 -3.49 -2.14
C MET A 53 -17.28 -3.84 -0.77
N VAL A 54 -16.47 -3.65 0.28
CA VAL A 54 -16.89 -3.79 1.68
C VAL A 54 -17.06 -2.42 2.29
N ILE A 55 -18.25 -2.19 2.83
CA ILE A 55 -18.57 -1.03 3.67
C ILE A 55 -18.66 -1.50 5.12
N CYS A 56 -18.14 -0.68 6.02
CA CYS A 56 -18.27 -0.83 7.46
C CYS A 56 -18.35 0.58 8.07
N GLU A 57 -18.94 0.70 9.24
CA GLU A 57 -18.86 1.91 10.08
C GLU A 57 -17.40 2.25 10.40
N ASN A 58 -16.55 1.23 10.57
CA ASN A 58 -15.12 1.43 10.74
C ASN A 58 -14.42 1.58 9.38
N PRO A 59 -13.83 2.76 9.08
CA PRO A 59 -13.17 3.04 7.81
C PRO A 59 -11.95 2.15 7.54
N ARG A 60 -11.37 1.50 8.57
CA ARG A 60 -10.23 0.57 8.43
C ARG A 60 -10.57 -0.68 7.62
N HIS A 61 -11.84 -1.06 7.56
CA HIS A 61 -12.34 -2.26 6.87
C HIS A 61 -12.85 -1.97 5.45
N LYS A 62 -12.85 -0.71 5.01
CA LYS A 62 -13.34 -0.31 3.68
C LYS A 62 -12.42 -0.85 2.59
N GLN A 63 -12.95 -1.72 1.73
CA GLN A 63 -12.18 -2.44 0.72
C GLN A 63 -12.87 -2.42 -0.65
N ARG A 64 -12.12 -2.44 -1.74
CA ARG A 64 -12.60 -2.55 -3.12
C ARG A 64 -11.92 -3.72 -3.83
N GLN A 65 -12.68 -4.47 -4.63
CA GLN A 65 -12.15 -5.52 -5.50
C GLN A 65 -11.61 -4.92 -6.80
N GLY A 66 -10.35 -5.22 -7.12
CA GLY A 66 -9.67 -4.76 -8.35
C GLY A 66 -8.75 -3.58 -8.12
#